data_AF-A0A1C5YKI2-F1
#
_entry.id   AF-A0A1C5YKI2-F1
#
_cell.length_a   1.000
_cell.length_b   1.000
_cell.length_c   1.000
_cell.angle_alpha   90.00
_cell.angle_beta   90.00
_cell.angle_gamma   90.00
#
_symmetry.space_group_name_H-M   'P 1'
#
loop_
_entity.id
_entity.type
_entity.pdbx_description
1 polymer ?
#
loop_
_entity_poly.entity_id
_entity_poly.type
_entity_poly.pdbx_seq_one_letter_code
_entity_poly.pdbx_strand_id
1 'polypeptide(L)' 'MRNEKITPLYERLSRDDELQGESNSISNQKQMLEDFARRNGLPNPTHFTDDTAILGLKSELQ' A
#
# COMPACT_ATOMS: atom_id res chain seq x y z
N MET A 1 -1.96 -6.32 -26.62
CA MET A 1 -2.23 -6.06 -25.19
C MET A 1 -2.76 -4.64 -25.09
N ARG A 2 -3.96 -4.42 -24.53
CA ARG A 2 -4.46 -3.04 -24.37
C ARG A 2 -3.58 -2.36 -23.32
N ASN A 3 -2.93 -1.27 -23.72
CA ASN A 3 -2.09 -0.45 -22.87
C ASN A 3 -2.97 0.42 -21.97
N GLU A 4 -3.79 -0.22 -21.13
CA GLU A 4 -4.73 0.47 -20.25
C GLU A 4 -3.93 1.25 -19.20
N LYS A 5 -4.17 2.56 -19.15
CA LYS A 5 -3.52 3.43 -18.17
C LYS A 5 -4.00 3.01 -16.78
N ILE A 6 -3.06 2.78 -15.88
CA ILE A 6 -3.32 2.53 -14.47
C ILE A 6 -3.03 3.77 -13.63
N THR A 7 -3.67 3.86 -12.48
CA THR A 7 -3.35 4.84 -11.45
C THR A 7 -2.65 4.10 -10.31
N PRO A 8 -1.31 4.14 -10.23
CA PRO A 8 -0.60 3.48 -9.14
C PRO A 8 -0.84 4.25 -7.82
N LEU A 9 -1.30 3.53 -6.81
CA LEU A 9 -1.44 3.98 -5.43
C LEU A 9 -0.33 3.30 -4.63
N TYR A 10 0.55 4.07 -4.00
CA TYR A 10 1.72 3.53 -3.31
C TYR A 10 1.62 3.75 -1.81
N GLU A 11 1.72 2.66 -1.04
CA GLU A 11 1.71 2.67 0.42
C GLU A 11 3.04 2.18 0.98
N ARG A 12 3.41 2.67 2.16
CA ARG A 12 4.62 2.22 2.87
C ARG A 12 4.41 2.28 4.38
N LEU A 13 5.15 1.46 5.12
CA LEU A 13 5.14 1.53 6.58
C LEU A 13 5.58 2.92 7.03
N SER A 14 4.85 3.48 8.00
CA SER A 14 5.28 4.69 8.69
C SER A 14 6.43 4.32 9.63
N ARG A 15 7.35 5.26 9.82
CA ARG A 15 8.54 5.06 10.67
C ARG A 15 8.18 4.79 12.14
N ASP A 16 7.02 5.28 12.57
CA ASP A 16 6.59 5.21 13.98
C ASP A 16 5.75 3.96 14.27
N ASP A 17 5.26 3.24 13.25
CA ASP A 17 4.51 1.97 13.41
C ASP A 17 5.43 0.77 13.69
N GLU A 18 6.77 0.95 13.70
CA GLU A 18 7.73 -0.11 14.06
C GLU A 18 7.48 -0.69 15.47
N LEU A 19 6.78 0.04 16.35
CA LEU A 19 6.48 -0.36 17.72
C LEU A 19 5.13 -1.08 17.91
N GLN A 20 4.22 -1.08 16.93
CA GLN A 20 2.88 -1.68 17.06
C GLN A 20 2.36 -2.34 15.76
N GLY A 21 3.17 -3.21 15.16
CA GLY A 21 2.73 -4.16 14.12
C GLY A 21 2.28 -3.53 12.80
N GLU A 22 2.18 -4.36 11.74
CA GLU A 22 1.30 -4.00 10.63
C GLU A 22 -0.08 -3.78 11.23
N SER A 23 -0.73 -2.63 11.00
CA SER A 23 -2.09 -2.66 10.47
C SER A 23 -2.76 -1.29 10.34
N ASN A 24 -2.34 -0.26 11.09
CA ASN A 24 -3.10 1.00 11.09
C ASN A 24 -2.64 1.96 9.98
N SER A 25 -1.34 2.24 9.82
CA SER A 25 -0.92 3.23 8.81
C SER A 25 -1.13 2.75 7.38
N ILE A 26 -0.90 1.47 7.07
CA ILE A 26 -1.11 0.93 5.72
C ILE A 26 -2.59 0.96 5.34
N SER A 27 -3.47 0.48 6.23
CA SER A 27 -4.91 0.46 5.96
C SER A 27 -5.47 1.87 5.76
N ASN A 28 -5.03 2.83 6.59
CA ASN A 28 -5.44 4.23 6.46
C ASN A 28 -4.90 4.86 5.17
N GLN A 29 -3.65 4.57 4.79
CA GLN A 29 -3.07 5.04 3.52
C GLN A 29 -3.84 4.51 2.31
N LYS A 30 -4.16 3.22 2.27
CA LYS A 30 -4.96 2.60 1.19
C LYS A 30 -6.29 3.31 1.03
N GLN A 31 -7.01 3.50 2.14
CA GLN A 31 -8.31 4.16 2.11
C GLN A 31 -8.22 5.61 1.63
N MET A 32 -7.24 6.38 2.10
CA MET A 32 -7.04 7.77 1.64
C MET A 32 -6.70 7.85 0.15
N LEU A 33 -5.83 6.97 -0.35
CA LEU A 33 -5.41 6.97 -1.75
C LEU A 33 -6.55 6.54 -2.68
N GLU A 34 -7.33 5.54 -2.27
CA GLU A 34 -8.52 5.11 -3.02
C GLU A 34 -9.58 6.22 -3.07
N ASP A 35 -9.86 6.87 -1.93
CA ASP A 35 -10.78 8.01 -1.86
C ASP A 35 -10.32 9.14 -2.78
N PHE A 36 -9.02 9.45 -2.78
CA PHE A 36 -8.46 10.47 -3.65
C PHE A 36 -8.62 10.11 -5.13
N ALA A 37 -8.30 8.87 -5.52
CA ALA A 37 -8.44 8.40 -6.89
C ALA A 37 -9.90 8.46 -7.35
N ARG A 38 -10.83 8.02 -6.50
CA ARG A 38 -12.26 8.03 -6.77
C ARG A 38 -12.82 9.45 -6.94
N ARG A 39 -12.46 10.37 -6.04
CA ARG A 39 -12.90 11.78 -6.09
C ARG A 39 -12.39 12.51 -7.33
N ASN A 40 -11.20 12.14 -7.80
CA ASN A 40 -10.57 12.77 -8.98
C ASN A 40 -10.87 12.02 -10.29
N GLY A 41 -11.68 10.95 -10.27
CA GLY A 41 -12.02 10.17 -11.46
C GLY A 41 -10.81 9.48 -12.11
N LEU A 42 -9.79 9.13 -11.32
CA LEU A 42 -8.59 8.46 -11.81
C LEU A 42 -8.91 7.00 -12.17
N PRO A 43 -8.63 6.56 -13.41
CA PRO A 43 -9.00 5.22 -13.85
C PRO A 43 -8.06 4.16 -13.29
N ASN A 44 -8.59 2.95 -13.07
CA ASN A 44 -7.83 1.75 -12.71
C ASN A 44 -6.86 1.95 -11.52
N PRO A 45 -7.33 2.36 -10.33
CA PRO A 45 -6.50 2.43 -9.14
C PRO A 45 -5.90 1.05 -8.81
N THR A 46 -4.59 0.99 -8.66
CA THR A 46 -3.84 -0.25 -8.40
C THR A 46 -2.90 -0.01 -7.23
N HIS A 47 -3.02 -0.80 -6.17
CA HIS A 47 -2.23 -0.65 -4.95
C HIS A 47 -0.86 -1.33 -5.05
N PHE A 48 0.15 -0.66 -4.53
CA PHE A 48 1.54 -1.11 -4.44
C PHE A 48 2.04 -0.80 -3.04
N THR A 49 2.33 -1.83 -2.25
CA THR A 49 2.82 -1.65 -0.88
C THR A 49 4.33 -1.92 -0.84
N ASP A 50 5.07 -1.03 -0.18
CA ASP A 50 6.52 -1.16 0.02
C ASP A 50 6.81 -2.30 0.99
N ASP A 51 7.32 -3.37 0.42
CA ASP A 51 7.44 -4.67 1.03
C ASP A 51 8.87 -4.91 1.53
N THR A 52 9.46 -3.95 2.23
CA THR A 52 10.64 -4.22 3.05
C THR A 52 10.31 -5.14 4.23
N ALA A 53 9.02 -5.27 4.60
CA ALA A 53 8.52 -6.26 5.55
C ALA A 53 8.20 -7.63 4.90
N ILE A 54 7.84 -7.65 3.60
CA ILE A 54 7.54 -8.89 2.84
C ILE A 54 8.78 -9.50 2.18
N LEU A 55 9.94 -8.82 2.19
CA LEU A 55 11.25 -9.42 1.87
C LEU A 55 11.72 -10.48 2.89
N GLY A 56 10.94 -10.78 3.93
CA GLY A 56 11.14 -12.02 4.67
C GLY A 56 12.31 -12.00 5.68
N LEU A 57 12.37 -10.97 6.53
CA LEU A 57 12.65 -11.21 7.96
C LEU A 57 11.42 -11.86 8.67
N LYS A 58 10.63 -12.64 7.93
CA LYS A 58 9.90 -13.81 8.40
C LYS A 58 10.64 -15.05 7.90
N SER A 59 11.82 -15.29 8.45
CA SER A 59 12.58 -16.51 8.25
C SER A 59 13.32 -16.87 9.55
N GLU A 60 12.56 -17.14 10.61
CA GLU A 60 12.94 -18.18 11.55
C GLU A 60 11.70 -18.74 12.25
N LEU A 61 11.65 -20.07 12.24
CA LEU A 61 10.60 -20.91 12.80
C LEU A 61 10.57 -20.80 14.32
N GLN A 62 9.39 -20.51 14.91
CA GLN A 62 8.76 -21.15 16.09
C GLN A 62 7.69 -20.24 16.69
#